data_AF-A0A0M6XSN9-F1
#
_entry.id   AF-A0A0M6XSN9-F1
#
_cell.length_a   1.000
_cell.length_b   1.000
_cell.length_c   1.000
_cell.angle_alpha   90.00
_cell.angle_beta   90.00
_cell.angle_gamma   90.00
#
_symmetry.space_group_name_H-M   'P 1'
#
loop_
_entity.id
_entity.type
_entity.pdbx_description
1 polymer ?
#
loop_
_entity_poly.entity_id
_entity_poly.type
_entity_poly.pdbx_seq_one_letter_code
_entity_poly.pdbx_strand_id
1 'polypeptide(L)' 'MDPRPAIFWLSAIACGITCATLLTAALVWLDVGGLGHLVETVSGGTIALWVLWLALVSLFVPACAAMALWQGRE' A
#
# COMPACT_ATOMS: atom_id res chain seq x y z
N MET A 1 -17.52 21.45 -11.81
CA MET A 1 -17.26 20.40 -10.82
C MET A 1 -16.19 20.92 -9.87
N ASP A 2 -16.40 20.86 -8.56
CA ASP A 2 -15.37 21.25 -7.58
C ASP A 2 -14.25 20.20 -7.58
N PRO A 3 -12.97 20.56 -7.84
CA PRO A 3 -11.86 19.60 -7.90
C PRO A 3 -11.37 19.15 -6.51
N ARG A 4 -11.74 19.85 -5.43
CA ARG A 4 -11.28 19.56 -4.05
C ARG A 4 -11.50 18.10 -3.62
N PRO A 5 -12.68 17.47 -3.82
CA PRO A 5 -12.87 16.06 -3.48
C PRO A 5 -11.94 15.13 -4.27
N ALA A 6 -11.69 15.41 -5.56
CA ALA A 6 -10.80 14.60 -6.38
C ALA A 6 -9.34 14.68 -5.89
N ILE A 7 -8.87 15.89 -5.57
CA ILE A 7 -7.50 16.11 -5.06
C ILE A 7 -7.30 15.39 -3.72
N PHE A 8 -8.30 15.44 -2.83
CA PHE A 8 -8.27 14.72 -1.55
C PHE A 8 -8.13 13.20 -1.75
N TRP A 9 -8.94 12.60 -2.62
CA TRP A 9 -8.86 11.17 -2.87
C TRP A 9 -7.55 10.77 -3.55
N LEU A 10 -7.06 11.57 -4.49
CA LEU A 10 -5.78 11.32 -5.16
C LEU A 10 -4.61 11.35 -4.17
N SER A 11 -4.57 12.29 -3.23
CA SER A 11 -3.50 12.36 -2.23
C SER A 11 -3.56 11.19 -1.24
N ALA A 12 -4.75 10.79 -0.79
CA ALA A 12 -4.92 9.63 0.07
C ALA A 12 -4.52 8.32 -0.64
N ILE A 13 -4.89 8.16 -1.92
CA ILE A 13 -4.48 7.03 -2.75
C ILE A 13 -2.96 7.00 -2.90
N ALA A 14 -2.35 8.12 -3.27
CA ALA A 14 -0.90 8.22 -3.44
C ALA A 14 -0.17 7.86 -2.13
N CYS A 15 -0.61 8.42 -1.01
CA CYS A 15 -0.04 8.12 0.31
C CYS A 15 -0.16 6.62 0.66
N GLY A 16 -1.34 6.02 0.47
CA GLY A 16 -1.56 4.61 0.75
C GLY A 16 -0.72 3.69 -0.12
N ILE A 17 -0.58 4.01 -1.41
CA ILE A 17 0.29 3.30 -2.35
C ILE A 17 1.76 3.40 -1.92
N THR A 18 2.23 4.58 -1.52
CA THR A 18 3.60 4.76 -1.03
C THR A 18 3.86 3.90 0.22
N CYS A 19 2.96 3.94 1.21
CA CYS A 19 3.09 3.10 2.41
C CYS A 19 3.10 1.61 2.09
N ALA A 20 2.17 1.13 1.25
CA ALA A 20 2.11 -0.26 0.84
C ALA A 20 3.38 -0.71 0.11
N THR A 21 3.92 0.14 -0.76
CA THR A 21 5.14 -0.16 -1.53
C THR A 21 6.37 -0.23 -0.62
N LEU A 22 6.53 0.73 0.29
CA LEU A 22 7.63 0.74 1.24
C LEU A 22 7.58 -0.47 2.17
N LEU A 23 6.39 -0.82 2.67
CA LEU A 23 6.25 -2.00 3.53
C LEU A 23 6.50 -3.29 2.75
N THR A 24 5.97 -3.44 1.55
CA THR A 24 6.21 -4.61 0.70
C THR A 24 7.72 -4.77 0.42
N ALA A 25 8.41 -3.68 0.08
CA ALA A 25 9.85 -3.70 -0.14
C ALA A 25 10.62 -4.09 1.14
N ALA A 26 10.21 -3.56 2.30
CA ALA A 26 10.82 -3.94 3.58
C ALA A 26 10.60 -5.42 3.92
N LEU A 27 9.41 -5.96 3.67
CA LEU A 27 9.11 -7.38 3.90
C LEU A 27 9.94 -8.31 3.00
N VAL A 28 10.13 -7.93 1.74
CA VAL A 28 11.01 -8.67 0.81
C VAL A 28 12.47 -8.58 1.25
N TRP A 29 12.94 -7.38 1.60
CA TRP A 29 14.34 -7.16 1.98
C TRP A 29 14.73 -7.90 3.26
N LEU A 30 13.83 -7.94 4.24
CA LEU A 30 14.04 -8.64 5.50
C LEU A 30 13.69 -10.14 5.41
N ASP A 31 13.32 -10.63 4.22
CA ASP A 31 12.89 -11.99 3.95
C ASP A 31 11.83 -12.50 4.95
N VAL A 32 10.86 -11.64 5.28
CA VAL A 32 9.85 -11.94 6.31
C VAL A 32 8.98 -13.10 5.83
N GLY A 33 9.06 -14.23 6.53
CA GLY A 33 8.32 -15.44 6.15
C GLY A 33 8.83 -16.10 4.86
N GLY A 34 10.09 -15.86 4.47
CA GLY A 34 10.68 -16.42 3.25
C GLY A 34 10.21 -15.73 1.96
N LEU A 35 9.72 -14.49 2.06
CA LEU A 35 9.14 -13.77 0.93
C LEU A 35 10.16 -13.48 -0.19
N GLY A 36 11.40 -13.14 0.16
CA GLY A 36 12.48 -12.92 -0.79
C GLY A 36 12.80 -14.21 -1.54
N HIS A 37 12.94 -15.31 -0.80
CA HIS A 37 13.16 -16.63 -1.40
C HIS A 37 12.00 -17.05 -2.31
N LEU A 38 10.76 -16.81 -1.89
CA LEU A 38 9.56 -17.13 -2.66
C LEU A 38 9.55 -16.39 -4.01
N VAL A 39 9.93 -15.11 -4.01
CA VAL A 39 9.97 -14.28 -5.23
C VAL A 39 11.08 -14.74 -6.18
N GLU A 40 12.24 -15.14 -5.65
CA GLU A 40 13.40 -15.51 -6.47
C GLU A 40 13.34 -16.94 -7.03
N THR A 41 12.73 -17.87 -6.30
CA THR A 41 12.88 -19.31 -6.58
C THR A 41 11.59 -20.01 -7.01
N VAL A 42 10.42 -19.46 -6.71
CA VAL A 42 9.14 -20.10 -7.00
C VAL A 42 8.48 -19.48 -8.21
N SER A 43 8.11 -20.31 -9.18
CA SER A 43 7.29 -19.87 -10.31
C SER A 43 5.93 -19.40 -9.80
N GLY A 44 5.69 -18.08 -9.82
CA GLY A 44 4.50 -17.43 -9.25
C GLY A 44 4.77 -16.55 -8.03
N GLY A 45 6.00 -16.50 -7.50
CA GLY A 45 6.36 -15.64 -6.37
C GLY A 45 6.06 -14.16 -6.61
N THR A 46 6.24 -13.67 -7.85
CA THR A 46 5.87 -12.30 -8.22
C THR A 46 4.36 -12.03 -8.13
N ILE A 47 3.51 -13.04 -8.38
CA ILE A 47 2.05 -12.88 -8.25
C ILE A 47 1.68 -12.80 -6.78
N ALA A 48 2.29 -13.61 -5.91
CA ALA A 48 2.10 -13.52 -4.47
C ALA A 48 2.52 -12.14 -3.93
N LEU A 49 3.62 -11.58 -4.45
CA LEU A 49 4.05 -10.22 -4.15
C LEU A 49 2.99 -9.18 -4.57
N TRP A 50 2.44 -9.30 -5.77
CA TRP A 50 1.37 -8.40 -6.25
C TRP A 50 0.11 -8.49 -5.41
N VAL A 51 -0.31 -9.70 -5.03
CA VAL A 51 -1.48 -9.91 -4.17
C VAL A 51 -1.26 -9.32 -2.78
N LEU A 52 -0.08 -9.54 -2.19
CA LEU A 52 0.31 -8.92 -0.92
C LEU A 52 0.29 -7.40 -1.00
N TRP A 53 0.93 -6.83 -2.03
CA TRP A 53 0.96 -5.39 -2.24
C TRP A 53 -0.44 -4.82 -2.41
N LEU A 54 -1.31 -5.46 -3.20
CA LEU A 54 -2.70 -5.04 -3.36
C LEU A 54 -3.48 -5.08 -2.05
N ALA A 55 -3.30 -6.14 -1.24
CA ALA A 55 -3.91 -6.23 0.08
C ALA A 55 -3.46 -5.07 0.99
N LEU A 56 -2.17 -4.72 0.96
CA LEU A 56 -1.64 -3.57 1.71
C LEU A 56 -2.19 -2.24 1.17
N VAL A 57 -2.29 -2.05 -0.14
CA VAL A 57 -2.89 -0.84 -0.74
C VAL A 57 -4.36 -0.70 -0.31
N SER A 58 -5.14 -1.78 -0.36
CA SER A 58 -6.54 -1.78 0.09
C SER A 58 -6.69 -1.45 1.59
N LEU A 59 -5.65 -1.66 2.40
CA LEU A 59 -5.62 -1.34 3.81
C LEU A 59 -5.15 0.10 4.08
N PHE A 60 -4.06 0.53 3.43
CA PHE A 60 -3.45 1.83 3.69
C PHE A 60 -4.20 2.99 3.05
N VAL A 61 -4.76 2.85 1.85
CA VAL A 61 -5.52 3.93 1.19
C VAL A 61 -6.71 4.41 2.04
N PRO A 62 -7.62 3.54 2.54
CA PRO A 62 -8.69 3.99 3.42
C PRO A 62 -8.18 4.48 4.77
N ALA A 63 -7.08 3.93 5.30
CA ALA A 63 -6.48 4.42 6.54
C ALA A 63 -5.95 5.87 6.39
N CYS A 64 -5.24 6.18 5.30
CA CYS A 64 -4.78 7.53 4.98
C CYS A 64 -5.96 8.50 4.80
N ALA A 65 -7.02 8.08 4.11
CA ALA A 65 -8.23 8.89 3.96
C ALA A 65 -8.91 9.15 5.32
N ALA A 66 -9.04 8.13 6.16
CA ALA A 66 -9.64 8.26 7.49
C ALA A 66 -8.83 9.20 8.40
N MET A 67 -7.50 9.09 8.39
CA MET A 67 -6.61 9.97 9.14
C MET A 67 -6.72 11.43 8.70
N ALA A 68 -6.76 11.68 7.38
CA ALA A 68 -6.91 13.04 6.85
C ALA A 68 -8.27 13.66 7.22
N LEU A 69 -9.33 12.85 7.24
CA LEU A 69 -10.65 13.29 7.72
C LEU A 69 -10.65 13.56 9.23
N TRP A 70 -9.94 12.76 10.02
CA TRP A 70 -9.85 12.94 11.46
C TRP A 70 -9.11 14.24 11.82
N GLN A 71 -7.98 14.53 11.17
CA GLN A 71 -7.24 15.77 11.35
C GLN A 71 -8.01 17.03 10.94
N GLY A 72 -8.94 16.93 9.99
CA GLY A 72 -9.80 18.04 9.58
C GLY A 72 -10.96 18.33 10.55
N ARG A 73 -11.14 17.53 11.60
CA ARG A 73 -12.19 17.68 12.61
C ARG A 73 -11.70 18.27 13.95
N GLU A 74 -10.39 18.34 14.15
CA GLU A 74 -9.74 19.00 15.28
C GLU A 74 -9.47 20.47 14.95
#